data_AF-A0A6A6RE16-F1
#
_entry.id   AF-A0A6A6RE16-F1
#
_cell.length_a   1.000
_cell.length_b   1.000
_cell.length_c   1.000
_cell.angle_alpha   90.00
_cell.angle_beta   90.00
_cell.angle_gamma   90.00
#
_symmetry.space_group_name_H-M   'P 1'
#
loop_
_entity.id
_entity.type
_entity.pdbx_description
1 polymer ?
#
loop_
_entity_poly.entity_id
_entity_poly.type
_entity_poly.pdbx_seq_one_letter_code
_entity_poly.pdbx_strand_id
1 'polypeptide(L)'
;MGISHSTARYLAPASFAYDFALQQYGMFSSPNMKDIHDANLAAFSPQPFAIAGFFFPQQIFQLVWLYKLWKGQGTRAEVQEMTSYAPYYILGNVCIGTWMFFWNANNLQTSNIFVVINTLSQLFFITTTLKPMNTNSTPSILTHVVAKTFAGIGVLDLLHNTSAAYFKDVPPSTLVKIATGVGFAGAASMSDWIFGGCLVYDLAGLAAGQSGGWRMLLGAYAVGTAAIVAAKNLVYPPKAASSASRRKNTRETV
;
A
#
# COMPACT_ATOMS: atom_id res chain seq x y z
N MET A 1 -10.55 -15.89 5.71
CA MET A 1 -10.21 -16.50 7.01
C MET A 1 -9.33 -15.52 7.76
N GLY A 2 -9.65 -15.19 9.01
CA GLY A 2 -8.87 -14.30 9.86
C GLY A 2 -8.32 -15.04 11.08
N ILE A 3 -7.48 -14.38 11.86
CA ILE A 3 -7.05 -14.90 13.17
C ILE A 3 -7.97 -14.39 14.29
N SER A 4 -7.92 -15.01 15.47
CA SER A 4 -8.67 -14.50 16.62
C SER A 4 -8.19 -13.10 17.00
N HIS A 5 -9.08 -12.32 17.61
CA HIS A 5 -8.73 -11.00 18.16
C HIS A 5 -7.60 -11.09 19.22
N SER A 6 -7.66 -12.12 20.07
CA SER A 6 -6.65 -12.37 21.10
C SER A 6 -5.25 -12.56 20.53
N THR A 7 -5.11 -13.16 19.34
CA THR A 7 -3.84 -13.31 18.64
C THR A 7 -3.48 -12.05 17.86
N ALA A 8 -4.44 -11.48 17.11
CA ALA A 8 -4.24 -10.30 16.28
C ALA A 8 -3.73 -9.10 17.06
N ARG A 9 -4.27 -8.86 18.26
CA ARG A 9 -3.88 -7.73 19.10
C ARG A 9 -2.41 -7.74 19.50
N TYR A 10 -1.75 -8.90 19.54
CA TYR A 10 -0.31 -8.96 19.87
C TYR A 10 0.56 -9.04 18.61
N LEU A 11 0.20 -9.91 17.66
CA LEU A 11 1.05 -10.14 16.48
C LEU A 11 1.09 -8.93 15.55
N ALA A 12 -0.03 -8.21 15.36
CA ALA A 12 -0.03 -7.05 14.48
C ALA A 12 0.87 -5.91 15.01
N PRO A 13 0.77 -5.45 16.27
CA PRO A 13 1.71 -4.47 16.81
C PRO A 13 3.16 -4.96 16.84
N ALA A 14 3.41 -6.26 17.15
CA ALA A 14 4.76 -6.81 17.14
C ALA A 14 5.38 -6.77 15.74
N SER A 15 4.61 -7.11 14.70
CA SER A 15 5.07 -7.02 13.31
C SER A 15 5.36 -5.58 12.89
N PHE A 16 4.51 -4.62 13.30
CA PHE A 16 4.75 -3.20 13.06
C PHE A 16 6.03 -2.70 13.74
N ALA A 17 6.26 -3.10 15.00
CA ALA A 17 7.47 -2.73 15.72
C ALA A 17 8.73 -3.30 15.04
N TYR A 18 8.65 -4.54 14.53
CA TYR A 18 9.72 -5.16 13.74
C TYR A 18 10.02 -4.38 12.46
N ASP A 19 8.99 -4.09 11.65
CA ASP A 19 9.13 -3.32 10.42
C ASP A 19 9.69 -1.93 10.73
N PHE A 20 9.07 -1.20 11.65
CA PHE A 20 9.50 0.12 12.07
C PHE A 20 10.96 0.14 12.51
N ALA A 21 11.40 -0.81 13.34
CA ALA A 21 12.80 -0.88 13.78
C ALA A 21 13.76 -1.09 12.61
N LEU A 22 13.41 -1.93 11.64
CA LEU A 22 14.24 -2.14 10.45
C LEU A 22 14.21 -0.95 9.50
N GLN A 23 13.10 -0.23 9.36
CA GLN A 23 13.05 1.03 8.63
C GLN A 23 13.96 2.09 9.28
N GLN A 24 13.99 2.18 10.61
CA GLN A 24 14.93 3.07 11.31
C GLN A 24 16.39 2.65 11.08
N TYR A 25 16.70 1.36 11.19
CA TYR A 25 18.01 0.83 10.82
C TYR A 25 18.37 1.20 9.37
N GLY A 26 17.41 1.04 8.46
CA GLY A 26 17.46 1.40 7.05
C GLY A 26 17.95 2.82 6.80
N MET A 27 17.35 3.77 7.52
CA MET A 27 17.64 5.20 7.38
C MET A 27 18.92 5.64 8.08
N PHE A 28 19.31 4.98 9.18
CA PHE A 28 20.42 5.43 10.04
C PHE A 28 21.71 4.60 9.92
N SER A 29 21.72 3.48 9.18
CA SER A 29 22.95 2.71 8.94
C SER A 29 23.86 3.36 7.90
N SER A 30 25.05 2.81 7.70
CA SER A 30 25.95 3.16 6.61
C SER A 30 26.40 1.88 5.89
N PRO A 31 26.13 1.70 4.59
CA PRO A 31 25.26 2.55 3.77
C PRO A 31 23.83 2.61 4.31
N ASN A 32 23.15 3.74 4.13
CA ASN A 32 21.71 3.85 4.40
C ASN A 32 20.90 3.50 3.14
N MET A 33 19.58 3.41 3.29
CA MET A 33 18.67 3.05 2.20
C MET A 33 18.76 4.01 0.99
N LYS A 34 19.08 5.28 1.22
CA LYS A 34 19.25 6.29 0.16
C LYS A 34 20.56 6.07 -0.58
N ASP A 35 21.66 5.75 0.11
CA ASP A 35 22.94 5.44 -0.52
C ASP A 35 22.78 4.25 -1.48
N ILE A 36 22.06 3.21 -1.05
CA ILE A 36 21.75 2.05 -1.90
C ILE A 36 20.85 2.44 -3.08
N HIS A 37 19.83 3.27 -2.85
CA HIS A 37 18.96 3.76 -3.92
C HIS A 37 19.76 4.54 -4.98
N ASP A 38 20.57 5.51 -4.56
CA ASP A 38 21.37 6.34 -5.44
C ASP A 38 22.41 5.51 -6.21
N ALA A 39 22.93 4.45 -5.59
CA ALA A 39 23.87 3.54 -6.23
C ALA A 39 23.22 2.60 -7.26
N ASN A 40 21.89 2.47 -7.29
CA ASN A 40 21.17 1.50 -8.13
C ASN A 40 19.97 2.12 -8.86
N LEU A 41 20.16 3.33 -9.41
CA LEU A 41 19.13 4.00 -10.18
C LEU A 41 18.70 3.17 -11.40
N ALA A 42 17.38 3.19 -11.65
CA ALA A 42 16.73 2.46 -12.72
C ALA A 42 15.50 3.22 -13.20
N ALA A 43 14.85 2.69 -14.25
CA ALA A 43 13.68 3.32 -14.87
C ALA A 43 12.52 3.58 -13.88
N PHE A 44 12.42 2.84 -12.78
CA PHE A 44 11.38 3.05 -11.77
C PHE A 44 11.95 3.53 -10.42
N SER A 45 13.06 4.26 -10.43
CA SER A 45 13.56 4.95 -9.24
C SER A 45 12.71 6.20 -8.95
N PRO A 46 11.99 6.25 -7.82
CA PRO A 46 11.22 7.43 -7.43
C PRO A 46 12.12 8.47 -6.76
N GLN A 47 11.57 9.66 -6.56
CA GLN A 47 12.21 10.66 -5.71
C GLN A 47 12.14 10.18 -4.23
N PRO A 48 13.27 10.08 -3.50
CA PRO A 48 13.28 9.49 -2.15
C PRO A 48 12.38 10.17 -1.11
N PHE A 49 12.20 11.49 -1.18
CA PHE A 49 11.31 12.23 -0.26
C PHE A 49 9.82 12.03 -0.58
N ALA A 50 9.46 11.66 -1.81
CA ALA A 50 8.10 11.23 -2.14
C ALA A 50 7.75 9.94 -1.38
N ILE A 51 8.68 8.98 -1.30
CA ILE A 51 8.50 7.78 -0.46
C ILE A 51 8.24 8.18 0.99
N ALA A 52 9.10 9.05 1.56
CA ALA A 52 8.92 9.51 2.94
C ALA A 52 7.57 10.22 3.16
N GLY A 53 7.12 11.03 2.20
CA GLY A 53 5.82 11.70 2.21
C GLY A 53 4.62 10.77 2.18
N PHE A 54 4.75 9.60 1.56
CA PHE A 54 3.72 8.55 1.59
C PHE A 54 3.72 7.79 2.92
N PHE A 55 4.91 7.34 3.36
CA PHE A 55 5.04 6.50 4.55
C PHE A 55 4.66 7.23 5.84
N PHE A 56 5.03 8.50 6.01
CA PHE A 56 4.76 9.22 7.25
C PHE A 56 3.28 9.23 7.68
N PRO A 57 2.32 9.70 6.85
CA PRO A 57 0.90 9.64 7.20
C PRO A 57 0.41 8.18 7.32
N GLN A 58 0.95 7.26 6.52
CA GLN A 58 0.62 5.84 6.61
C GLN A 58 0.96 5.28 8.00
N GLN A 59 2.13 5.60 8.58
CA GLN A 59 2.50 5.15 9.93
C GLN A 59 1.51 5.63 10.99
N ILE A 60 1.00 6.86 10.87
CA ILE A 60 -0.01 7.40 11.79
C ILE A 60 -1.31 6.61 11.70
N PHE A 61 -1.81 6.37 10.48
CA PHE A 61 -3.03 5.58 10.29
C PHE A 61 -2.87 4.14 10.81
N GLN A 62 -1.71 3.53 10.60
CA GLN A 62 -1.37 2.21 11.13
C GLN A 62 -1.42 2.19 12.65
N LEU A 63 -0.79 3.15 13.33
CA LEU A 63 -0.81 3.23 14.80
C LEU A 63 -2.23 3.41 15.36
N VAL A 64 -3.04 4.27 14.75
CA VAL A 64 -4.44 4.46 15.17
C VAL A 64 -5.27 3.20 14.91
N TRP A 65 -5.05 2.52 13.77
CA TRP A 65 -5.70 1.24 13.47
C TRP A 65 -5.30 0.16 14.48
N LEU A 66 -4.00 0.02 14.78
CA LEU A 66 -3.47 -0.93 15.77
C LEU A 66 -4.03 -0.66 17.16
N TYR A 67 -4.18 0.61 17.55
CA TYR A 67 -4.83 0.97 18.81
C TYR A 67 -6.28 0.47 18.87
N LYS A 68 -7.06 0.65 17.79
CA LYS A 68 -8.44 0.16 17.72
C LYS A 68 -8.51 -1.36 17.70
N LEU A 69 -7.62 -2.01 16.95
CA LEU A 69 -7.47 -3.46 16.96
C LEU A 69 -7.13 -3.95 18.36
N TRP A 70 -6.17 -3.35 19.05
CA TRP A 70 -5.78 -3.71 20.42
C TRP A 70 -6.97 -3.68 21.39
N LYS A 71 -7.73 -2.59 21.35
CA LYS A 71 -8.89 -2.38 22.23
C LYS A 71 -10.13 -3.15 21.79
N GLY A 72 -10.11 -3.79 20.62
CA GLY A 72 -11.29 -4.44 20.04
C GLY A 72 -12.42 -3.45 19.78
N GLN A 73 -12.09 -2.22 19.38
CA GLN A 73 -13.06 -1.13 19.25
C GLN A 73 -13.94 -1.32 18.01
N GLY A 74 -15.26 -1.34 18.21
CA GLY A 74 -16.26 -1.45 17.15
C GLY A 74 -17.29 -2.53 17.42
N THR A 75 -18.20 -2.73 16.48
CA THR A 75 -19.11 -3.87 16.45
C THR A 75 -18.34 -5.17 16.18
N ARG A 76 -18.98 -6.32 16.45
CA ARG A 76 -18.39 -7.64 16.15
C ARG A 76 -17.95 -7.79 14.68
N ALA A 77 -18.71 -7.21 13.74
CA ALA A 77 -18.40 -7.24 12.32
C ALA A 77 -17.15 -6.39 11.98
N GLU A 78 -16.99 -5.24 12.62
CA GLU A 78 -15.84 -4.36 12.43
C GLU A 78 -14.56 -4.95 13.03
N VAL A 79 -14.66 -5.55 14.21
CA VAL A 79 -13.54 -6.30 14.80
C VAL A 79 -13.17 -7.48 13.91
N GLN A 80 -14.16 -8.20 13.36
CA GLN A 80 -13.91 -9.28 12.40
C GLN A 80 -13.23 -8.79 11.12
N GLU A 81 -13.58 -7.61 10.60
CA GLU A 81 -12.92 -7.01 9.44
C GLU A 81 -11.43 -6.73 9.75
N MET A 82 -11.14 -6.09 10.89
CA MET A 82 -9.75 -5.85 11.33
C MET A 82 -8.98 -7.16 11.50
N THR A 83 -9.56 -8.17 12.14
CA THR A 83 -8.87 -9.46 12.36
C THR A 83 -8.79 -10.33 11.11
N SER A 84 -9.61 -10.07 10.10
CA SER A 84 -9.48 -10.68 8.77
C SER A 84 -8.34 -10.07 7.97
N TYR A 85 -8.06 -8.79 8.17
CA TYR A 85 -6.91 -8.12 7.57
C TYR A 85 -5.59 -8.41 8.30
N ALA A 86 -5.63 -8.61 9.62
CA ALA A 86 -4.44 -8.77 10.46
C ALA A 86 -3.37 -9.76 9.92
N PRO A 87 -3.69 -10.94 9.36
CA PRO A 87 -2.66 -11.82 8.78
C PRO A 87 -1.89 -11.20 7.61
N TYR A 88 -2.57 -10.46 6.74
CA TYR A 88 -1.96 -9.76 5.61
C TYR A 88 -1.14 -8.56 6.07
N TYR A 89 -1.63 -7.85 7.07
CA TYR A 89 -0.89 -6.79 7.74
C TYR A 89 0.42 -7.31 8.36
N ILE A 90 0.35 -8.42 9.11
CA ILE A 90 1.51 -9.05 9.75
C ILE A 90 2.52 -9.51 8.69
N LEU A 91 2.05 -10.21 7.67
CA LEU A 91 2.91 -10.67 6.57
C LEU A 91 3.59 -9.49 5.86
N GLY A 92 2.83 -8.42 5.58
CA GLY A 92 3.36 -7.22 4.95
C GLY A 92 4.48 -6.58 5.75
N ASN A 93 4.27 -6.33 7.04
CA ASN A 93 5.30 -5.76 7.92
C ASN A 93 6.55 -6.65 8.03
N VAL A 94 6.37 -7.98 8.13
CA VAL A 94 7.51 -8.91 8.13
C VAL A 94 8.27 -8.85 6.81
N CYS A 95 7.56 -8.81 5.68
CA CYS A 95 8.17 -8.71 4.36
C CYS A 95 8.92 -7.38 4.18
N ILE A 96 8.32 -6.24 4.52
CA ILE A 96 8.94 -4.93 4.33
C ILE A 96 10.11 -4.71 5.30
N GLY A 97 9.99 -5.14 6.56
CA GLY A 97 11.12 -5.13 7.48
C GLY A 97 12.28 -5.98 6.96
N THR A 98 12.00 -7.22 6.53
CA THR A 98 13.06 -8.11 6.00
C THR A 98 13.64 -7.57 4.69
N TRP A 99 12.79 -6.98 3.84
CA TRP A 99 13.23 -6.30 2.62
C TRP A 99 14.27 -5.23 2.93
N MET A 100 14.04 -4.39 3.95
CA MET A 100 14.97 -3.32 4.34
C MET A 100 16.35 -3.86 4.73
N PHE A 101 16.39 -4.99 5.43
CA PHE A 101 17.66 -5.65 5.77
C PHE A 101 18.46 -6.05 4.52
N PHE A 102 17.81 -6.68 3.53
CA PHE A 102 18.48 -7.08 2.28
C PHE A 102 18.76 -5.90 1.35
N TRP A 103 17.89 -4.89 1.35
CA TRP A 103 18.11 -3.63 0.63
C TRP A 103 19.39 -2.96 1.11
N ASN A 104 19.55 -2.75 2.42
CA ASN A 104 20.75 -2.12 2.98
C ASN A 104 22.02 -2.96 2.79
N ALA A 105 21.89 -4.29 2.68
CA ALA A 105 22.98 -5.18 2.29
C ALA A 105 23.29 -5.16 0.77
N ASN A 106 22.60 -4.31 0.00
CA ASN A 106 22.65 -4.23 -1.46
C ASN A 106 22.34 -5.57 -2.18
N ASN A 107 21.63 -6.49 -1.51
CA ASN A 107 21.18 -7.75 -2.08
C ASN A 107 19.76 -7.59 -2.63
N LEU A 108 19.68 -6.85 -3.74
CA LEU A 108 18.41 -6.37 -4.30
C LEU A 108 17.54 -7.50 -4.88
N GLN A 109 18.13 -8.62 -5.32
CA GLN A 109 17.37 -9.76 -5.81
C GLN A 109 16.66 -10.49 -4.66
N THR A 110 17.34 -10.68 -3.52
CA THR A 110 16.70 -11.27 -2.34
C THR A 110 15.66 -10.32 -1.74
N SER A 111 15.95 -9.02 -1.68
CA SER A 111 14.97 -8.02 -1.24
C SER A 111 13.70 -8.05 -2.12
N ASN A 112 13.84 -8.27 -3.44
CA ASN A 112 12.71 -8.33 -4.36
C ASN A 112 11.71 -9.44 -4.03
N ILE A 113 12.18 -10.58 -3.51
CA ILE A 113 11.30 -11.70 -3.13
C ILE A 113 10.26 -11.24 -2.11
N PHE A 114 10.69 -10.49 -1.09
CA PHE A 114 9.81 -10.00 -0.04
C PHE A 114 8.85 -8.93 -0.54
N VAL A 115 9.30 -8.05 -1.43
CA VAL A 115 8.44 -7.05 -2.10
C VAL A 115 7.35 -7.74 -2.91
N VAL A 116 7.69 -8.78 -3.67
CA VAL A 116 6.71 -9.56 -4.46
C VAL A 116 5.68 -10.21 -3.54
N ILE A 117 6.12 -10.88 -2.46
CA ILE A 117 5.21 -11.51 -1.50
C ILE A 117 4.28 -10.48 -0.87
N ASN A 118 4.81 -9.35 -0.38
CA ASN A 118 4.00 -8.28 0.19
C ASN A 118 2.96 -7.79 -0.82
N THR A 119 3.42 -7.36 -1.99
CA THR A 119 2.57 -6.73 -3.02
C THR A 119 1.44 -7.64 -3.45
N LEU A 120 1.74 -8.90 -3.77
CA LEU A 120 0.72 -9.87 -4.17
C LEU A 120 -0.26 -10.14 -3.03
N SER A 121 0.21 -10.23 -1.79
CA SER A 121 -0.65 -10.48 -0.62
C SER A 121 -1.60 -9.30 -0.34
N GLN A 122 -1.09 -8.06 -0.38
CA GLN A 122 -1.93 -6.87 -0.16
C GLN A 122 -2.94 -6.69 -1.30
N LEU A 123 -2.50 -6.81 -2.56
CA LEU A 123 -3.39 -6.73 -3.73
C LEU A 123 -4.46 -7.81 -3.70
N PHE A 124 -4.09 -9.05 -3.37
CA PHE A 124 -5.04 -10.14 -3.20
C PHE A 124 -6.10 -9.79 -2.15
N PHE A 125 -5.69 -9.31 -0.97
CA PHE A 125 -6.63 -8.96 0.09
C PHE A 125 -7.62 -7.87 -0.35
N ILE A 126 -7.12 -6.75 -0.89
CA ILE A 126 -7.98 -5.61 -1.25
C ILE A 126 -8.91 -5.89 -2.44
N THR A 127 -8.55 -6.86 -3.29
CA THR A 127 -9.35 -7.20 -4.49
C THR A 127 -10.34 -8.34 -4.26
N THR A 128 -10.03 -9.28 -3.36
CA THR A 128 -10.84 -10.52 -3.20
C THR A 128 -11.55 -10.63 -1.86
N THR A 129 -10.99 -10.04 -0.80
CA THR A 129 -11.42 -10.31 0.58
C THR A 129 -12.03 -9.08 1.24
N LEU A 130 -11.48 -7.89 0.95
CA LEU A 130 -11.93 -6.65 1.54
C LEU A 130 -13.34 -6.28 1.06
N LYS A 131 -14.28 -6.21 2.00
CA LYS A 131 -15.67 -5.85 1.74
C LYS A 131 -15.81 -4.34 1.46
N PRO A 132 -16.96 -3.85 0.95
CA PRO A 132 -17.18 -2.42 0.81
C PRO A 132 -17.06 -1.68 2.15
N MET A 133 -16.35 -0.54 2.12
CA MET A 133 -16.08 0.29 3.30
C MET A 133 -17.36 0.83 3.92
N ASN A 134 -17.48 0.71 5.25
CA ASN A 134 -18.50 1.43 6.00
C ASN A 134 -17.99 2.84 6.36
N THR A 135 -18.44 3.85 5.62
CA THR A 135 -18.02 5.26 5.79
C THR A 135 -18.54 5.92 7.07
N ASN A 136 -19.39 5.24 7.84
CA ASN A 136 -19.82 5.71 9.17
C ASN A 136 -19.03 5.07 10.31
N SER A 137 -18.04 4.22 9.99
CA SER A 137 -17.29 3.43 10.95
C SER A 137 -15.80 3.74 10.87
N THR A 138 -15.26 4.35 11.92
CA THR A 138 -13.81 4.61 11.98
C THR A 138 -12.96 3.33 11.91
N PRO A 139 -13.28 2.21 12.60
CA PRO A 139 -12.56 0.95 12.41
C PRO A 139 -12.55 0.46 10.96
N SER A 140 -13.69 0.57 10.25
CA SER A 140 -13.77 0.14 8.84
C SER A 140 -12.96 1.08 7.94
N ILE A 141 -13.15 2.39 8.07
CA ILE A 141 -12.36 3.39 7.34
C ILE A 141 -10.86 3.15 7.54
N LEU A 142 -10.40 2.98 8.77
CA LEU A 142 -8.98 2.76 9.04
C LEU A 142 -8.47 1.44 8.47
N THR A 143 -9.25 0.37 8.50
CA THR A 143 -8.86 -0.90 7.86
C THR A 143 -8.69 -0.71 6.35
N HIS A 144 -9.59 0.02 5.72
CA HIS A 144 -9.50 0.35 4.30
C HIS A 144 -8.32 1.25 3.96
N VAL A 145 -8.09 2.29 4.77
CA VAL A 145 -6.94 3.20 4.59
C VAL A 145 -5.67 2.39 4.69
N VAL A 146 -5.44 1.67 5.79
CA VAL A 146 -4.21 0.89 6.00
C VAL A 146 -4.03 -0.15 4.91
N ALA A 147 -5.04 -0.97 4.61
CA ALA A 147 -4.92 -2.05 3.63
C ALA A 147 -4.59 -1.54 2.23
N LYS A 148 -5.23 -0.44 1.81
CA LYS A 148 -5.04 0.09 0.46
C LYS A 148 -3.79 0.92 0.32
N THR A 149 -3.36 1.64 1.37
CA THR A 149 -2.07 2.32 1.33
C THR A 149 -0.93 1.30 1.33
N PHE A 150 -1.06 0.18 2.05
CA PHE A 150 -0.06 -0.88 2.01
C PHE A 150 0.02 -1.56 0.64
N ALA A 151 -1.13 -1.77 -0.01
CA ALA A 151 -1.17 -2.26 -1.38
C ALA A 151 -0.58 -1.23 -2.38
N GLY A 152 -0.88 0.06 -2.18
CA GLY A 152 -0.37 1.16 -2.98
C GLY A 152 1.15 1.20 -2.99
N ILE A 153 1.76 1.34 -1.80
CA ILE A 153 3.22 1.33 -1.70
C ILE A 153 3.84 0.02 -2.23
N GLY A 154 3.15 -1.11 -2.07
CA GLY A 154 3.58 -2.37 -2.68
C GLY A 154 3.71 -2.29 -4.21
N VAL A 155 2.80 -1.60 -4.91
CA VAL A 155 2.92 -1.38 -6.36
C VAL A 155 4.19 -0.58 -6.68
N LEU A 156 4.46 0.50 -5.95
CA LEU A 156 5.67 1.29 -6.12
C LEU A 156 6.93 0.46 -5.83
N ASP A 157 6.96 -0.25 -4.71
CA ASP A 157 8.10 -1.07 -4.29
C ASP A 157 8.37 -2.18 -5.31
N LEU A 158 7.32 -2.81 -5.86
CA LEU A 158 7.46 -3.84 -6.89
C LEU A 158 8.15 -3.30 -8.13
N LEU A 159 7.72 -2.13 -8.62
CA LEU A 159 8.35 -1.49 -9.78
C LEU A 159 9.78 -1.06 -9.47
N HIS A 160 9.97 -0.36 -8.36
CA HIS A 160 11.25 0.20 -7.95
C HIS A 160 12.28 -0.89 -7.69
N ASN A 161 12.01 -1.81 -6.77
CA ASN A 161 12.96 -2.86 -6.41
C ASN A 161 13.22 -3.81 -7.59
N THR A 162 12.20 -4.21 -8.36
CA THR A 162 12.43 -5.08 -9.53
C THR A 162 13.34 -4.38 -10.54
N SER A 163 13.13 -3.09 -10.78
CA SER A 163 13.99 -2.34 -11.70
C SER A 163 15.42 -2.18 -11.18
N ALA A 164 15.60 -1.87 -9.89
CA ALA A 164 16.92 -1.74 -9.29
C ALA A 164 17.69 -3.09 -9.25
N ALA A 165 16.98 -4.20 -9.00
CA ALA A 165 17.58 -5.53 -8.86
C ALA A 165 18.03 -6.15 -10.20
N TYR A 166 17.31 -5.88 -11.29
CA TYR A 166 17.50 -6.60 -12.56
C TYR A 166 17.76 -5.69 -13.76
N PHE A 167 17.50 -4.39 -13.65
CA PHE A 167 17.52 -3.43 -14.76
C PHE A 167 18.18 -2.10 -14.38
N LYS A 168 19.18 -2.14 -13.50
CA LYS A 168 20.01 -0.99 -13.13
C LYS A 168 20.60 -0.34 -14.37
N ASP A 169 20.54 0.99 -14.44
CA ASP A 169 21.03 1.81 -15.56
C ASP A 169 20.41 1.46 -16.94
N VAL A 170 19.32 0.68 -16.96
CA VAL A 170 18.60 0.33 -18.19
C VAL A 170 17.42 1.29 -18.39
N PRO A 171 17.37 2.05 -19.50
CA PRO A 171 16.24 2.91 -19.80
C PRO A 171 14.98 2.09 -20.16
N PRO A 172 13.77 2.63 -19.93
CA PRO A 172 12.54 1.92 -20.22
C PRO A 172 12.36 1.73 -21.73
N SER A 173 12.16 0.48 -22.15
CA SER A 173 11.82 0.14 -23.53
C SER A 173 10.42 0.63 -23.89
N THR A 174 10.09 0.66 -25.18
CA THR A 174 8.74 1.00 -25.66
C THR A 174 7.67 0.08 -25.05
N LEU A 175 7.96 -1.22 -24.92
CA LEU A 175 7.06 -2.17 -24.29
C LEU A 175 6.82 -1.83 -22.82
N VAL A 176 7.88 -1.52 -22.05
CA VAL A 176 7.76 -1.11 -20.65
C VAL A 176 6.88 0.14 -20.52
N LYS A 177 7.11 1.16 -21.36
CA LYS A 177 6.31 2.38 -21.38
C LYS A 177 4.82 2.08 -21.58
N ILE A 178 4.49 1.31 -22.63
CA ILE A 178 3.10 0.93 -22.94
C ILE A 178 2.50 0.11 -21.80
N ALA A 179 3.21 -0.89 -21.29
CA ALA A 179 2.75 -1.75 -20.20
C ALA A 179 2.49 -0.95 -18.92
N THR A 180 3.34 0.03 -18.58
CA THR A 180 3.11 0.95 -17.46
C THR A 180 1.82 1.74 -17.67
N GLY A 181 1.65 2.39 -18.83
CA GLY A 181 0.46 3.18 -19.11
C GLY A 181 -0.84 2.36 -19.03
N VAL A 182 -0.86 1.19 -19.70
CA VAL A 182 -2.02 0.27 -19.69
C VAL A 182 -2.27 -0.30 -18.30
N GLY A 183 -1.22 -0.71 -17.59
CA GLY A 183 -1.31 -1.28 -16.25
C GLY A 183 -1.91 -0.29 -15.25
N PHE A 184 -1.41 0.95 -15.22
CA PHE A 184 -1.94 1.98 -14.33
C PHE A 184 -3.34 2.45 -14.72
N ALA A 185 -3.67 2.54 -16.01
CA ALA A 185 -5.03 2.84 -16.45
C ALA A 185 -6.02 1.74 -16.05
N GLY A 186 -5.65 0.47 -16.24
CA GLY A 186 -6.42 -0.70 -15.80
C GLY A 186 -6.63 -0.70 -14.30
N ALA A 187 -5.56 -0.58 -13.51
CA ALA A 187 -5.64 -0.51 -12.06
C ALA A 187 -6.50 0.68 -11.59
N ALA A 188 -6.33 1.87 -12.17
CA ALA A 188 -7.13 3.06 -11.86
C ALA A 188 -8.63 2.83 -12.07
N SER A 189 -9.02 2.18 -13.18
CA SER A 189 -10.43 1.90 -13.51
C SER A 189 -11.12 0.97 -12.50
N MET A 190 -10.35 0.14 -11.79
CA MET A 190 -10.84 -0.76 -10.76
C MET A 190 -10.69 -0.18 -9.34
N SER A 191 -10.08 0.99 -9.19
CA SER A 191 -9.72 1.57 -7.91
C SER A 191 -10.80 2.48 -7.33
N ASP A 192 -10.83 2.62 -6.01
CA ASP A 192 -11.49 3.75 -5.35
C ASP A 192 -10.50 4.87 -5.01
N TRP A 193 -11.00 5.94 -4.37
CA TRP A 193 -10.23 7.12 -4.03
C TRP A 193 -8.93 6.83 -3.27
N ILE A 194 -8.92 5.82 -2.40
CA ILE A 194 -7.75 5.54 -1.56
C ILE A 194 -6.67 4.86 -2.40
N PHE A 195 -6.95 3.67 -2.95
CA PHE A 195 -5.95 2.93 -3.72
C PHE A 195 -5.57 3.66 -5.02
N GLY A 196 -6.56 4.26 -5.70
CA GLY A 196 -6.32 5.05 -6.90
C GLY A 196 -5.49 6.31 -6.62
N GLY A 197 -5.70 6.94 -5.46
CA GLY A 197 -4.85 8.03 -4.99
C GLY A 197 -3.40 7.60 -4.78
N CYS A 198 -3.17 6.40 -4.25
CA CYS A 198 -1.82 5.84 -4.14
C CYS A 198 -1.18 5.66 -5.52
N LEU A 199 -1.88 5.07 -6.49
CA LEU A 199 -1.36 4.88 -7.86
C LEU A 199 -0.95 6.20 -8.53
N VAL A 200 -1.74 7.26 -8.32
CA VAL A 200 -1.40 8.61 -8.82
C VAL A 200 -0.15 9.14 -8.11
N TYR A 201 -0.07 8.99 -6.79
CA TYR A 201 1.07 9.41 -6.00
C TYR A 201 2.35 8.66 -6.40
N ASP A 202 2.26 7.36 -6.62
CA ASP A 202 3.38 6.52 -7.05
C ASP A 202 3.94 7.00 -8.40
N LEU A 203 3.07 7.23 -9.39
CA LEU A 203 3.48 7.77 -10.69
C LEU A 203 4.09 9.16 -10.58
N ALA A 204 3.54 10.02 -9.71
CA ALA A 204 4.10 11.35 -9.45
C ALA A 204 5.48 11.27 -8.79
N GLY A 205 5.65 10.37 -7.81
CA GLY A 205 6.93 10.10 -7.15
C GLY A 205 7.98 9.54 -8.11
N LEU A 206 7.58 8.61 -8.98
CA LEU A 206 8.39 8.09 -10.08
C LEU A 206 8.78 9.21 -11.04
N ALA A 207 7.84 10.02 -11.53
CA ALA A 207 8.13 11.13 -12.43
C ALA A 207 9.12 12.12 -11.82
N ALA A 208 8.99 12.43 -10.53
CA ALA A 208 9.88 13.32 -9.82
C ALA A 208 11.31 12.77 -9.68
N GLY A 209 11.47 11.44 -9.63
CA GLY A 209 12.78 10.76 -9.56
C GLY A 209 13.48 10.60 -10.91
N GLN A 210 12.77 10.84 -12.02
CA GLN A 210 13.27 10.60 -13.38
C GLN A 210 13.63 11.90 -14.11
N SER A 211 14.18 11.78 -15.31
CA SER A 211 14.50 12.90 -16.21
C SER A 211 14.07 12.65 -17.65
N GLY A 212 14.13 13.69 -18.48
CA GLY A 212 13.85 13.62 -19.92
C GLY A 212 12.43 13.15 -20.28
N GLY A 213 12.31 12.48 -21.43
CA GLY A 213 11.02 12.03 -21.95
C GLY A 213 10.31 11.00 -21.07
N TRP A 214 11.06 10.21 -20.28
CA TRP A 214 10.45 9.23 -19.39
C TRP A 214 9.76 9.89 -18.19
N ARG A 215 10.36 10.91 -17.59
CA ARG A 215 9.72 11.75 -16.58
C ARG A 215 8.40 12.36 -17.09
N MET A 216 8.44 12.93 -18.30
CA MET A 216 7.25 13.55 -18.89
C MET A 216 6.14 12.52 -19.11
N LEU A 217 6.49 11.32 -19.54
CA LEU A 217 5.53 10.25 -19.78
C LEU A 217 4.94 9.69 -18.48
N LEU A 218 5.74 9.48 -17.43
CA LEU A 218 5.25 9.10 -16.10
C LEU A 218 4.32 10.18 -15.51
N GLY A 219 4.66 11.46 -15.69
CA GLY A 219 3.79 12.57 -15.29
C GLY A 219 2.46 12.58 -16.05
N ALA A 220 2.49 12.32 -17.36
CA ALA A 220 1.28 12.16 -18.16
C ALA A 220 0.43 10.96 -17.69
N TYR A 221 1.06 9.83 -17.35
CA TYR A 221 0.37 8.70 -16.73
C TYR A 221 -0.25 9.09 -15.39
N ALA A 222 0.44 9.83 -14.53
CA ALA A 222 -0.12 10.27 -13.24
C ALA A 222 -1.41 11.08 -13.43
N VAL A 223 -1.41 12.04 -14.37
CA VAL A 223 -2.59 12.84 -14.71
C VAL A 223 -3.70 11.97 -15.30
N GLY A 224 -3.38 11.06 -16.22
CA GLY A 224 -4.35 10.15 -16.82
C GLY A 224 -5.00 9.21 -15.79
N THR A 225 -4.19 8.60 -14.92
CA THR A 225 -4.64 7.79 -13.78
C THR A 225 -5.54 8.61 -12.87
N ALA A 226 -5.19 9.85 -12.54
CA ALA A 226 -6.02 10.73 -11.72
C ALA A 226 -7.39 11.01 -12.38
N ALA A 227 -7.40 11.28 -13.68
CA ALA A 227 -8.63 11.50 -14.44
C ALA A 227 -9.52 10.24 -14.45
N ILE A 228 -8.95 9.05 -14.64
CA ILE A 228 -9.69 7.78 -14.60
C ILE A 228 -10.28 7.53 -13.21
N VAL A 229 -9.48 7.68 -12.14
CA VAL A 229 -9.94 7.51 -10.76
C VAL A 229 -11.06 8.49 -10.45
N ALA A 230 -10.90 9.76 -10.81
CA ALA A 230 -11.90 10.79 -10.59
C ALA A 230 -13.20 10.49 -11.36
N ALA A 231 -13.12 10.25 -12.66
CA ALA A 231 -14.27 9.95 -13.50
C ALA A 231 -15.04 8.73 -12.97
N LYS A 232 -14.33 7.62 -12.69
CA LYS A 232 -14.96 6.40 -12.20
C LYS A 232 -15.65 6.61 -10.86
N ASN A 233 -15.03 7.29 -9.90
CA ASN A 233 -15.59 7.42 -8.56
C ASN A 233 -16.62 8.56 -8.43
N LEU A 234 -16.66 9.49 -9.38
CA LEU A 234 -17.76 10.45 -9.51
C LEU A 234 -19.00 9.82 -10.16
N VAL A 235 -18.82 8.98 -11.19
CA VAL A 235 -19.93 8.29 -11.88
C VAL A 235 -20.45 7.10 -11.06
N TYR A 236 -19.56 6.34 -10.44
CA TYR A 236 -19.86 5.18 -9.62
C TYR A 236 -19.26 5.34 -8.22
N PRO A 237 -19.85 6.19 -7.37
CA PRO A 237 -19.34 6.41 -6.03
C PRO A 237 -19.31 5.08 -5.24
N PRO A 238 -18.30 4.88 -4.38
CA PRO A 238 -18.23 3.68 -3.54
C PRO A 238 -19.54 3.49 -2.78
N LYS A 239 -20.17 2.31 -2.92
CA LYS A 239 -21.42 2.01 -2.22
C LYS A 239 -21.16 2.03 -0.71
N ALA A 240 -21.64 3.07 -0.03
CA ALA A 240 -21.70 3.06 1.43
C ALA A 240 -22.58 1.90 1.87
N ALA A 241 -22.13 1.08 2.82
CA ALA A 241 -22.99 0.08 3.44
C ALA A 241 -24.20 0.79 4.06
N SER A 242 -25.35 0.71 3.38
CA SER A 242 -26.56 1.43 3.79
C SER A 242 -26.96 1.00 5.21
N SER A 243 -27.44 1.97 5.97
CA SER A 243 -28.00 1.89 7.33
C SER A 243 -29.26 1.00 7.47
N ALA A 244 -29.52 0.11 6.50
CA ALA A 244 -30.65 -0.82 6.48
C ALA A 244 -30.66 -1.80 7.67
N SER A 245 -29.54 -1.99 8.36
CA SER A 245 -29.49 -2.79 9.60
C SER A 245 -30.13 -2.11 10.81
N ARG A 246 -30.33 -0.77 10.80
CA ARG A 246 -30.86 -0.05 11.98
C ARG A 246 -32.38 -0.15 12.14
N ARG A 247 -33.11 -0.64 11.13
CA ARG A 247 -34.59 -0.76 11.16
C ARG A 247 -35.11 -2.13 11.63
N LYS A 248 -34.26 -3.15 11.79
CA LYS A 248 -34.73 -4.48 12.23
C LYS A 248 -34.63 -4.74 13.74
N ASN A 249 -33.79 -4.02 14.48
CA ASN A 249 -33.63 -4.25 15.93
C ASN A 249 -34.63 -3.51 16.83
N THR A 250 -35.56 -2.73 16.27
CA THR A 250 -36.57 -1.99 17.05
C THR A 250 -37.97 -2.64 17.02
N ARG A 251 -38.11 -3.85 16.47
CA ARG A 251 -39.40 -4.56 16.38
C ARG A 251 -39.48 -5.89 17.14
N GLU A 252 -38.47 -6.26 17.91
CA GLU A 252 -38.46 -7.52 18.70
C GLU A 252 -38.38 -7.29 20.23
N THR A 253 -38.84 -6.13 20.70
CA THR A 253 -39.10 -5.90 22.13
C THR A 253 -40.50 -5.33 22.31
N VAL A 254 -41.50 -6.20 22.21
CA VAL A 254 -42.79 -6.12 22.92
C VAL A 254 -43.17 -7.53 23.32
#